data_AF-A0A0A0L7J3-F1
#
_entry.id   AF-A0A0A0L7J3-F1
#
_cell.length_a   1.000
_cell.length_b   1.000
_cell.length_c   1.000
_cell.angle_alpha   90.00
_cell.angle_beta   90.00
_cell.angle_gamma   90.00
#
_symmetry.space_group_name_H-M   'P 1'
#
loop_
_entity.id
_entity.type
_entity.pdbx_description
1 polymer ?
#
loop_
_entity_poly.entity_id
_entity_poly.type
_entity_poly.pdbx_seq_one_letter_code
_entity_poly.pdbx_strand_id
1 'polypeptide(L)' 'MLLDHRIFVPFLKGQSTEEQLQKWLSLTYKMQIIGCYAQTKLGHNVQGLGTTAMFYPKIDEFAIHSPTTNLKQSKYSGS' A
#
# COMPACT_ATOMS: atom_id res chain seq x y z
N MET A 1 9.60 -1.45 -15.11
CA MET A 1 10.55 -0.38 -14.73
C MET A 1 9.98 1.05 -14.80
N LEU A 2 8.78 1.30 -15.34
CA LEU A 2 8.23 2.67 -15.42
C LEU A 2 7.47 3.14 -14.15
N LEU A 3 6.87 2.22 -13.38
CA LEU A 3 6.08 2.54 -12.17
C LEU A 3 6.95 2.98 -10.98
N ASP A 4 8.11 2.35 -10.83
CA ASP A 4 9.04 2.60 -9.72
C ASP A 4 9.53 4.05 -9.72
N HIS A 5 10.05 4.54 -10.86
CA HIS A 5 10.61 5.89 -10.92
C HIS A 5 9.57 7.01 -11.08
N ARG A 6 8.36 6.70 -11.58
CA ARG A 6 7.30 7.69 -11.84
C ARG A 6 6.32 7.87 -10.69
N ILE A 7 6.12 6.85 -9.86
CA ILE A 7 5.16 6.90 -8.75
C ILE A 7 5.84 6.61 -7.41
N PHE A 8 6.64 5.54 -7.32
CA PHE A 8 7.22 5.13 -6.05
C PHE A 8 8.30 6.09 -5.53
N VAL A 9 9.25 6.52 -6.38
CA VAL A 9 10.30 7.49 -5.99
C VAL A 9 9.73 8.85 -5.56
N PRO A 10 8.81 9.49 -6.32
CA PRO A 10 8.17 10.74 -5.86
C PRO A 10 7.37 10.57 -4.56
N PHE A 11 6.68 9.44 -4.39
CA PHE A 11 5.92 9.16 -3.18
C PHE A 11 6.83 9.03 -1.95
N LEU A 12 7.93 8.30 -2.07
CA LEU A 12 8.95 8.22 -1.01
C LEU A 12 9.41 9.62 -0.61
N LYS A 13 9.82 10.45 -1.58
CA LYS A 13 10.28 11.83 -1.33
C LYS A 13 9.24 12.72 -0.65
N GLY A 14 7.95 12.53 -0.95
CA GLY A 14 6.88 13.37 -0.42
C GLY A 14 6.30 12.93 0.94
N GLN A 15 6.44 11.65 1.31
CA GLN A 15 5.77 11.08 2.50
C GLN A 15 6.72 10.39 3.50
N SER A 16 8.02 10.40 3.24
CA SER A 16 9.02 9.79 4.14
C SER A 16 9.74 10.84 4.97
N THR A 17 10.20 10.44 6.15
CA THR A 17 11.19 11.22 6.92
C THR A 17 12.57 11.15 6.27
N GLU A 18 13.50 12.03 6.66
CA GLU A 18 14.87 12.02 6.14
C GLU A 18 15.57 10.66 6.37
N GLU A 19 15.42 10.08 7.57
CA GLU A 19 15.97 8.77 7.91
C GLU A 19 15.40 7.65 7.01
N GLN A 20 14.11 7.71 6.70
CA GLN A 20 13.46 6.76 5.79
C GLN A 20 13.94 6.94 4.35
N LEU A 21 14.20 8.16 3.90
CA LEU A 21 14.75 8.43 2.56
C LEU A 21 16.15 7.83 2.40
N GLN A 22 17.04 8.05 3.36
CA GLN A 22 18.40 7.51 3.31
C GLN A 22 18.40 5.98 3.20
N LYS A 23 17.50 5.34 3.95
CA LYS A 23 17.33 3.88 3.92
C LYS A 23 16.79 3.37 2.58
N TRP A 24 15.69 3.93 2.07
CA TRP A 24 14.94 3.32 0.97
C TRP A 24 15.32 3.84 -0.42
N LEU A 25 15.73 5.11 -0.53
CA LEU A 25 16.00 5.74 -1.82
C LEU A 25 17.26 5.18 -2.48
N SER A 26 18.30 4.91 -1.68
CA SER A 26 19.56 4.31 -2.15
C SER A 26 19.36 2.89 -2.70
N LEU A 27 18.53 2.08 -2.04
CA LEU A 27 18.16 0.73 -2.47
C LEU A 27 17.34 0.75 -3.77
N THR A 28 16.42 1.72 -3.88
CA THR A 28 15.57 1.90 -5.07
C THR A 28 16.40 2.27 -6.30
N TYR A 29 17.31 3.26 -6.18
CA TYR A 29 18.18 3.66 -7.31
C TYR A 29 19.18 2.58 -7.73
N LYS A 30 19.60 1.72 -6.80
CA LYS A 30 20.43 0.54 -7.10
C LYS A 30 19.63 -0.65 -7.63
N MET A 31 18.31 -0.50 -7.82
CA MET A 31 17.38 -1.56 -8.22
C MET A 31 17.41 -2.79 -7.30
N GLN A 32 17.78 -2.61 -6.03
CA GLN A 32 17.77 -3.68 -5.03
C GLN A 32 16.37 -3.94 -4.48
N ILE A 33 15.48 -2.97 -4.60
CA ILE A 33 14.04 -3.08 -4.35
C ILE A 33 13.29 -2.50 -5.54
N ILE A 34 12.12 -3.06 -5.85
CA ILE A 34 11.19 -2.55 -6.85
C ILE A 34 9.90 -2.21 -6.12
N GLY A 35 9.55 -0.92 -6.06
CA GLY A 35 8.35 -0.47 -5.39
C GLY A 35 7.12 -0.49 -6.28
N CYS A 36 5.95 -0.56 -5.65
CA CYS A 36 4.68 -0.32 -6.30
C CYS A 36 3.81 0.56 -5.41
N TYR A 37 2.88 1.28 -6.04
CA TYR A 37 1.88 2.05 -5.33
C TYR A 37 0.55 1.29 -5.33
N ALA A 38 0.35 0.47 -4.31
CA ALA A 38 -0.80 -0.44 -4.19
C ALA A 38 -2.02 0.26 -3.57
N GLN A 39 -2.55 1.29 -4.23
CA GLN A 39 -3.71 2.05 -3.74
C GLN A 39 -5.05 1.45 -4.19
N THR A 40 -5.13 0.93 -5.42
CA THR A 40 -6.41 0.49 -5.99
C THR A 40 -6.81 -0.89 -5.48
N LYS A 41 -7.93 -0.99 -4.78
CA LYS A 41 -8.70 -2.25 -4.67
C LYS A 41 -9.85 -2.23 -5.67
N LEU A 42 -10.17 -3.38 -6.28
CA LEU A 42 -11.34 -3.52 -7.15
C LEU A 42 -12.59 -2.98 -6.41
N GLY A 43 -13.21 -1.92 -6.95
CA GLY A 43 -14.51 -1.42 -6.51
C GLY A 43 -14.54 -0.33 -5.43
N HIS A 44 -13.42 0.29 -5.01
CA HIS A 44 -13.43 1.28 -3.92
C HIS A 44 -12.77 2.62 -4.25
N ASN A 45 -13.41 3.72 -3.83
CA ASN A 45 -12.79 5.04 -3.66
C ASN A 45 -11.87 5.00 -2.41
N VAL A 46 -10.91 5.92 -2.27
CA VAL A 46 -9.85 5.91 -1.23
C VAL A 46 -10.40 5.76 0.20
N GLN A 47 -11.58 6.31 0.46
CA GLN A 47 -12.26 6.24 1.77
C GLN A 47 -12.89 4.86 2.08
N GLY A 48 -13.06 4.00 1.07
CA GLY A 48 -13.66 2.67 1.19
C GLY A 48 -12.64 1.53 1.27
N LEU A 49 -11.35 1.83 1.45
CA LEU A 49 -10.33 0.80 1.57
C LEU A 49 -10.55 -0.02 2.84
N GLY A 50 -10.93 -1.29 2.66
CA GLY A 50 -11.09 -2.21 3.80
C GLY A 50 -9.77 -2.71 4.42
N THR A 51 -8.60 -2.30 3.91
CA THR A 51 -7.31 -2.64 4.57
C THR A 51 -7.13 -1.72 5.77
N THR A 52 -6.84 -2.32 6.92
CA THR A 52 -6.57 -1.60 8.17
C THR A 52 -5.10 -1.71 8.55
N ALA A 53 -4.59 -0.68 9.21
CA ALA A 53 -3.28 -0.65 9.84
C ALA A 53 -3.49 -0.32 11.33
N MET A 54 -3.24 -1.29 12.22
CA MET A 54 -3.43 -1.11 13.66
C MET A 54 -2.08 -1.08 14.36
N PHE A 55 -1.83 -0.02 15.13
CA PHE A 55 -0.61 0.11 15.92
C PHE A 55 -0.70 -0.75 17.19
N TYR A 56 0.34 -1.54 17.46
CA TYR A 56 0.48 -2.37 18.66
C TYR A 56 1.62 -1.84 19.56
N PRO A 57 1.30 -1.05 20.61
CA PRO A 57 2.33 -0.38 21.43
C PRO A 57 3.27 -1.32 22.18
N LYS A 58 2.84 -2.57 22.44
CA LYS A 58 3.64 -3.55 23.18
C LYS A 58 4.91 -3.97 22.44
N ILE A 59 4.89 -3.89 21.11
CA ILE A 59 5.98 -4.33 20.24
C ILE A 59 6.45 -3.23 19.27
N ASP A 60 5.81 -2.05 19.31
CA ASP A 60 6.11 -0.92 18.42
C ASP A 60 5.98 -1.25 16.92
N GLU A 61 4.95 -2.03 16.56
CA GLU A 61 4.70 -2.46 15.19
C GLU A 61 3.28 -2.10 14.72
N PHE A 62 3.12 -2.01 13.39
CA PHE A 62 1.82 -1.92 12.74
C PHE A 62 1.43 -3.27 12.14
N ALA A 63 0.27 -3.79 12.52
CA ALA A 63 -0.32 -4.92 11.80
C ALA A 63 -1.20 -4.43 10.66
N ILE A 64 -0.83 -4.87 9.45
CA ILE A 64 -1.60 -4.62 8.24
C ILE A 64 -2.55 -5.79 8.02
N HIS A 65 -3.85 -5.54 8.09
CA HIS A 65 -4.87 -6.55 7.83
C HIS A 65 -5.66 -6.19 6.57
N SER A 66 -5.66 -7.10 5.60
CA SER A 66 -6.55 -7.02 4.45
C SER A 66 -7.61 -8.10 4.61
N PRO A 67 -8.86 -7.76 4.97
CA PRO A 67 -9.91 -8.75 4.99
C PRO A 67 -10.07 -9.30 3.58
N THR A 68 -9.98 -10.61 3.44
CA THR A 68 -10.40 -11.29 2.21
C THR A 68 -11.88 -11.01 2.04
N THR A 69 -12.25 -10.41 0.92
CA THR A 69 -13.65 -10.31 0.53
C THR A 69 -14.21 -11.75 0.49
N ASN A 70 -15.00 -12.13 1.49
CA ASN A 70 -16.14 -13.00 1.22
C ASN A 70 -16.95 -12.24 0.18
N LEU A 71 -16.77 -12.61 -1.09
CA LEU A 71 -17.68 -12.21 -2.15
C LEU A 71 -19.05 -12.72 -1.69
N LYS A 72 -19.86 -11.85 -1.09
CA LYS A 72 -21.29 -12.11 -1.03
C LYS A 72 -21.74 -12.18 -2.50
N GLN A 73 -21.92 -13.39 -3.01
CA GLN A 73 -22.84 -13.63 -4.11
C GLN A 73 -24.21 -13.11 -3.65
N SER A 74 -24.53 -11.87 -3.99
CA SER A 74 -25.81 -11.22 -3.76
C SER A 74 -25.73 -9.96 -4.63
N LYS A 75 -26.37 -9.85 -5.80
CA LYS A 75 -27.62 -10.43 -6.25
C LYS A 75 -27.60 -10.60 -7.77
N TYR A 76 -27.72 -11.84 -8.25
CA TYR A 76 -28.47 -12.15 -9.46
C TYR A 76 -29.55 -13.15 -9.02
N SER A 77 -30.55 -12.66 -8.27
CA SER A 77 -31.86 -13.32 -8.28
C SER A 77 -32.53 -12.85 -9.57
N GLY A 78 -32.68 -13.77 -10.51
CA GLY A 78 -33.32 -13.52 -11.79
C GLY A 78 -34.67 -12.83 -11.63
N SER A 79 -34.89 -11.87 -12.50
CA SER A 79 -36.21 -11.64 -13.12
C SER A 79 -36.70 -12.91 -13.80
#